data_AF-L7F0S0-F1
#
_entry.id   AF-L7F0S0-F1
#
_cell.length_a   1.000
_cell.length_b   1.000
_cell.length_c   1.000
_cell.angle_alpha   90.00
_cell.angle_beta   90.00
_cell.angle_gamma   90.00
#
_symmetry.space_group_name_H-M   'P 1'
#
loop_
_entity.id
_entity.type
_entity.pdbx_description
1 polymer ?
#
loop_
_entity_poly.entity_id
_entity_poly.type
_entity_poly.pdbx_seq_one_letter_code
_entity_poly.pdbx_strand_id
1 'polypeptide(L)'
;MAVEIHPATARVLENFRFDHLPAHLQAVSRPFHDLAHQLAETLTGPEVTKALDELWAAKNWAVVAASNAALDGAPPAPLAPAVGDVVLVVADPAENNGATTAPAIVTRVWSATTINARVLHDGPGHSWRTSLVYRENLDGIKGMPAVWTRPGRA
;
A
#
# COMPACT_ATOMS: atom_id res chain seq x y z
N MET A 1 34.64 -25.89 -18.95
CA MET A 1 35.27 -25.93 -17.62
C MET A 1 34.33 -25.22 -16.68
N ALA A 2 33.94 -25.84 -15.57
CA ALA A 2 33.12 -25.15 -14.56
C ALA A 2 33.99 -24.05 -13.93
N VAL A 3 33.56 -22.80 -14.07
CA VAL A 3 34.20 -21.67 -13.41
C VAL A 3 33.97 -21.83 -11.91
N GLU A 4 35.06 -21.91 -11.14
CA GLU A 4 34.97 -21.95 -9.68
C GLU A 4 34.50 -20.58 -9.20
N ILE A 5 33.26 -20.50 -8.71
CA ILE A 5 32.66 -19.23 -8.26
C ILE A 5 33.41 -18.77 -7.01
N HIS A 6 33.99 -17.57 -7.08
CA HIS A 6 34.67 -16.98 -5.94
C HIS A 6 33.69 -16.75 -4.78
N PRO A 7 34.07 -17.01 -3.50
CA PRO A 7 33.16 -16.92 -2.36
C PRO A 7 32.50 -15.54 -2.18
N ALA A 8 33.18 -14.46 -2.57
CA ALA A 8 32.58 -13.12 -2.59
C ALA A 8 31.41 -13.01 -3.58
N THR A 9 31.57 -13.58 -4.77
CA THR A 9 30.54 -13.62 -5.82
C THR A 9 29.36 -14.48 -5.38
N ALA A 10 29.62 -15.64 -4.75
CA ALA A 10 28.58 -16.52 -4.21
C ALA A 10 27.71 -15.80 -3.17
N ARG A 11 28.31 -14.97 -2.30
CA ARG A 11 27.57 -14.20 -1.30
C ARG A 11 26.66 -13.14 -1.92
N VAL A 12 27.08 -12.50 -3.01
CA VAL A 12 26.25 -11.50 -3.72
C VAL A 12 25.06 -12.18 -4.42
N LEU A 13 25.23 -13.39 -4.96
CA LEU A 13 24.14 -14.15 -5.59
C LEU A 13 22.96 -14.43 -4.64
N GLU A 14 23.22 -14.57 -3.34
CA GLU A 14 22.15 -14.77 -2.35
C GLU A 14 21.15 -13.60 -2.30
N ASN A 15 21.60 -12.38 -2.60
CA ASN A 15 20.75 -11.18 -2.64
C ASN A 15 19.76 -11.21 -3.81
N PHE A 16 19.99 -12.06 -4.80
CA PHE A 16 19.12 -12.21 -5.97
C PHE A 16 17.94 -13.14 -5.76
N ARG A 17 17.88 -13.89 -4.64
CA ARG A 17 16.70 -14.69 -4.28
C ARG A 17 15.44 -13.84 -4.35
N PHE A 18 14.37 -14.42 -4.88
CA PHE A 18 13.10 -13.72 -5.09
C PHE A 18 11.88 -14.50 -4.60
N ASP A 19 12.04 -15.76 -4.17
CA ASP A 19 10.92 -16.62 -3.75
C ASP A 19 10.12 -16.06 -2.58
N HIS A 20 10.73 -15.16 -1.79
CA HIS A 20 10.08 -14.47 -0.67
C HIS A 20 9.17 -13.32 -1.10
N LEU A 21 9.25 -12.87 -2.35
CA LEU A 21 8.45 -11.76 -2.86
C LEU A 21 7.05 -12.27 -3.28
N PRO A 22 6.02 -11.40 -3.26
CA PRO A 22 4.73 -11.69 -3.91
C PRO A 22 4.88 -12.01 -5.41
N ALA A 23 3.99 -12.87 -5.95
CA ALA A 23 4.10 -13.39 -7.31
C ALA A 23 4.29 -12.32 -8.41
N HIS A 24 3.61 -11.17 -8.29
CA HIS A 24 3.73 -10.07 -9.25
C HIS A 24 5.11 -9.38 -9.21
N LEU A 25 5.77 -9.35 -8.04
CA LEU A 25 7.12 -8.81 -7.88
C LEU A 25 8.20 -9.86 -8.24
N GLN A 26 7.90 -11.15 -8.07
CA GLN A 26 8.78 -12.23 -8.55
C GLN A 26 9.01 -12.14 -10.06
N ALA A 27 7.96 -11.85 -10.84
CA ALA A 27 8.07 -11.70 -12.29
C ALA A 27 9.08 -10.62 -12.71
N VAL A 28 9.17 -9.53 -11.95
CA VAL A 28 10.14 -8.44 -12.19
C VAL A 28 11.54 -8.82 -11.71
N SER A 29 11.66 -9.52 -10.58
CA SER A 29 12.96 -9.89 -10.00
C SER A 29 13.63 -11.09 -10.69
N ARG A 30 12.87 -11.99 -11.33
CA ARG A 30 13.37 -13.20 -11.99
C ARG A 30 14.45 -12.93 -13.06
N PRO A 31 14.29 -12.00 -14.02
CA PRO A 31 15.34 -11.75 -15.02
C PRO A 31 16.66 -11.26 -14.41
N PHE A 32 16.61 -10.53 -13.29
CA PHE A 32 17.82 -10.10 -12.58
C PHE A 32 18.54 -11.27 -11.92
N HIS A 33 17.80 -12.24 -11.37
CA HIS A 33 18.36 -13.46 -10.81
C HIS A 33 19.04 -14.30 -11.90
N ASP A 34 18.34 -14.56 -13.00
CA ASP A 34 18.86 -15.36 -14.11
C ASP A 34 20.14 -14.72 -14.69
N LEU A 35 20.14 -13.39 -14.89
CA LEU A 35 21.32 -12.66 -15.39
C LEU A 35 22.49 -12.69 -14.39
N ALA A 36 22.23 -12.53 -13.09
CA ALA A 36 23.27 -12.59 -12.07
C ALA A 36 23.98 -13.96 -12.06
N HIS A 37 23.21 -15.05 -12.13
CA HIS A 37 23.75 -16.40 -12.22
C HIS A 37 24.56 -16.60 -13.50
N GLN A 38 24.05 -16.15 -14.65
CA GLN A 38 24.77 -16.23 -15.91
C GLN A 38 26.12 -15.49 -15.86
N LEU A 39 26.16 -14.28 -15.29
CA LEU A 39 27.40 -13.50 -15.16
C LEU A 39 28.42 -14.21 -14.27
N ALA A 40 27.97 -14.76 -13.13
CA ALA A 40 28.85 -15.49 -12.20
C ALA A 40 29.40 -16.80 -12.77
N GLU A 41 28.65 -17.47 -13.65
CA GLU A 41 29.08 -18.70 -14.32
C GLU A 41 30.00 -18.45 -15.53
N THR A 42 29.86 -17.30 -16.19
CA THR A 42 30.55 -17.00 -17.45
C THR A 42 31.83 -16.20 -17.25
N LEU A 43 31.87 -15.33 -16.22
CA LEU A 43 32.93 -14.35 -16.04
C LEU A 43 33.63 -14.55 -14.68
N THR A 44 34.89 -14.11 -14.61
CA THR A 44 35.70 -14.13 -13.38
C THR A 44 36.41 -12.80 -13.20
N GLY A 45 36.57 -12.36 -11.95
CA GLY A 45 37.34 -11.16 -11.62
C GLY A 45 36.57 -10.16 -10.74
N PRO A 46 37.25 -9.10 -10.26
CA PRO A 46 36.63 -8.06 -9.45
C PRO A 46 35.53 -7.29 -10.18
N GLU A 47 35.62 -7.17 -11.51
CA GLU A 47 34.62 -6.52 -12.36
C GLU A 47 33.27 -7.22 -12.29
N VAL A 48 33.26 -8.56 -12.13
CA VAL A 48 32.02 -9.35 -11.97
C VAL A 48 31.32 -8.99 -10.67
N THR A 49 32.08 -8.86 -9.58
CA THR A 49 31.51 -8.50 -8.26
C THR A 49 30.89 -7.11 -8.33
N LYS A 50 31.60 -6.15 -8.95
CA LYS A 50 31.11 -4.79 -9.17
C LYS A 50 29.84 -4.77 -10.04
N ALA A 51 29.81 -5.56 -11.12
CA ALA A 51 28.64 -5.67 -11.99
C ALA A 51 27.43 -6.26 -11.25
N LEU A 52 27.64 -7.27 -10.41
CA LEU A 52 26.57 -7.87 -9.60
C LEU A 52 26.00 -6.91 -8.55
N ASP A 53 26.84 -6.08 -7.91
CA ASP A 53 26.37 -5.07 -6.96
C ASP A 53 25.47 -4.03 -7.63
N GLU A 54 25.85 -3.56 -8.82
CA GLU A 54 25.05 -2.60 -9.58
C GLU A 54 23.76 -3.24 -10.10
N LEU A 55 23.82 -4.50 -10.55
CA LEU A 55 22.64 -5.25 -10.96
C LEU A 55 21.66 -5.48 -9.79
N TRP A 56 22.18 -5.72 -8.59
CA TRP A 56 21.36 -5.89 -7.39
C TRP A 56 20.66 -4.57 -7.02
N ALA A 57 21.37 -3.44 -7.08
CA ALA A 57 20.76 -2.13 -6.88
C ALA A 57 19.65 -1.86 -7.92
N ALA A 58 19.89 -2.18 -9.19
CA ALA A 58 18.90 -2.05 -10.25
C ALA A 58 17.65 -2.92 -10.02
N LYS A 59 17.82 -4.18 -9.59
CA LYS A 59 16.71 -5.06 -9.18
C LYS A 59 15.85 -4.40 -8.10
N ASN A 60 16.47 -3.86 -7.06
CA ASN A 60 15.72 -3.26 -5.94
C ASN A 60 14.87 -2.07 -6.40
N TRP A 61 15.42 -1.19 -7.25
CA TRP A 61 14.66 -0.08 -7.83
C TRP A 61 13.53 -0.54 -8.74
N ALA A 62 13.75 -1.58 -9.56
CA ALA A 62 12.71 -2.16 -10.40
C ALA A 62 11.56 -2.76 -9.57
N VAL A 63 11.87 -3.46 -8.48
CA VAL A 63 10.87 -4.00 -7.54
C VAL A 63 10.10 -2.88 -6.85
N VAL A 64 10.76 -1.79 -6.43
CA VAL A 64 10.10 -0.60 -5.86
C VAL A 64 9.15 0.03 -6.89
N ALA A 65 9.60 0.22 -8.14
CA ALA A 65 8.76 0.77 -9.19
C ALA A 65 7.54 -0.11 -9.47
N ALA A 66 7.72 -1.44 -9.52
CA ALA A 66 6.62 -2.39 -9.71
C ALA A 66 5.64 -2.40 -8.53
N SER A 67 6.16 -2.29 -7.30
CA SER A 67 5.34 -2.16 -6.10
C SER A 67 4.51 -0.87 -6.13
N ASN A 68 5.11 0.24 -6.53
CA ASN A 68 4.41 1.53 -6.65
C ASN A 68 3.38 1.51 -7.78
N ALA A 69 3.72 0.92 -8.94
CA ALA A 69 2.77 0.76 -10.03
C ALA A 69 1.55 -0.10 -9.63
N ALA A 70 1.74 -1.10 -8.76
CA ALA A 70 0.63 -1.85 -8.19
C ALA A 70 -0.24 -1.02 -7.22
N LEU A 71 0.34 -0.01 -6.57
CA LEU A 71 -0.40 0.97 -5.76
C LEU A 71 -1.10 2.03 -6.64
N ASP A 72 -0.52 2.39 -7.78
CA ASP A 72 -1.02 3.45 -8.67
C ASP A 72 -2.07 2.93 -9.68
N GLY A 73 -1.96 1.67 -10.11
CA GLY A 73 -2.79 1.06 -11.16
C GLY A 73 -4.12 0.47 -10.69
N ALA A 74 -4.32 0.35 -9.38
CA ALA A 74 -5.60 0.00 -8.78
C ALA A 74 -5.87 1.03 -7.68
N PRO A 75 -7.00 1.77 -7.69
CA PRO A 75 -7.47 2.31 -6.42
C PRO A 75 -7.56 1.08 -5.51
N PRO A 76 -6.83 1.02 -4.38
CA PRO A 76 -6.98 -0.11 -3.47
C PRO A 76 -8.49 -0.18 -3.24
N ALA A 77 -9.13 -1.31 -3.60
CA ALA A 77 -10.49 -1.57 -3.17
C ALA A 77 -10.49 -1.18 -1.70
N PRO A 78 -11.28 -0.16 -1.30
CA PRO A 78 -11.05 0.51 -0.02
C PRO A 78 -10.95 -0.61 0.99
N LEU A 79 -9.77 -0.75 1.63
CA LEU A 79 -9.55 -1.80 2.63
C LEU A 79 -10.84 -1.84 3.42
N ALA A 80 -11.53 -2.98 3.47
CA ALA A 80 -12.85 -2.98 4.08
C ALA A 80 -12.66 -2.39 5.49
N PRO A 81 -13.43 -1.35 5.86
CA PRO A 81 -13.23 -0.71 7.16
C PRO A 81 -13.35 -1.77 8.24
N ALA A 82 -12.54 -1.67 9.28
CA ALA A 82 -12.67 -2.51 10.46
C ALA A 82 -13.55 -1.82 11.50
N VAL A 83 -14.20 -2.60 12.37
CA VAL A 83 -14.79 -2.05 13.59
C VAL A 83 -13.67 -1.41 14.41
N GLY A 84 -13.86 -0.15 14.82
CA GLY A 84 -12.85 0.66 15.50
C GLY A 84 -12.09 1.64 14.60
N ASP A 85 -12.16 1.51 13.27
CA ASP A 85 -11.53 2.47 12.36
C ASP A 85 -12.11 3.89 12.56
N VAL A 86 -11.26 4.91 12.44
CA VAL A 86 -11.69 6.31 12.38
C VAL A 86 -11.95 6.69 10.92
N VAL A 87 -13.14 7.23 10.67
CA VAL A 87 -13.60 7.72 9.37
C VAL A 87 -14.09 9.16 9.49
N LEU A 88 -14.31 9.84 8.37
CA LEU A 88 -14.94 11.15 8.31
C LEU A 88 -16.37 11.02 7.78
N VAL A 89 -17.29 11.75 8.37
CA VAL A 89 -18.69 11.85 7.92
C VAL A 89 -19.07 13.29 7.70
N VAL A 90 -20.11 13.52 6.88
CA VAL A 90 -20.68 14.86 6.72
C VAL A 90 -21.29 15.33 8.04
N ALA A 91 -20.94 16.54 8.44
CA ALA A 91 -21.45 17.19 9.64
C ALA A 91 -22.08 18.54 9.29
N ASP A 92 -23.09 18.95 10.05
CA ASP A 92 -23.59 20.32 9.97
C ASP A 92 -22.54 21.26 10.59
N PRO A 93 -22.01 22.25 9.83
CA PRO A 93 -21.07 23.22 10.37
C PRO A 93 -21.59 23.95 11.61
N ALA A 94 -22.91 24.17 11.71
CA ALA A 94 -23.52 24.81 12.88
C ALA A 94 -23.39 23.95 14.15
N GLU A 95 -23.32 22.63 14.01
CA GLU A 95 -23.19 21.67 15.10
C GLU A 95 -21.74 21.19 15.31
N ASN A 96 -20.82 21.60 14.43
CA ASN A 96 -19.45 21.08 14.36
C ASN A 96 -18.41 22.20 14.18
N ASN A 97 -18.58 23.31 14.91
CA ASN A 97 -17.61 24.41 14.99
C ASN A 97 -17.16 24.97 13.62
N GLY A 98 -18.08 25.02 12.65
CA GLY A 98 -17.80 25.50 11.29
C GLY A 98 -17.20 24.46 10.35
N ALA A 99 -16.84 23.27 10.83
CA ALA A 99 -16.31 22.19 10.00
C ALA A 99 -17.43 21.36 9.35
N THR A 100 -17.30 21.12 8.05
CA THR A 100 -18.27 20.36 7.25
C THR A 100 -18.13 18.84 7.39
N THR A 101 -17.09 18.38 8.07
CA THR A 101 -16.84 16.96 8.35
C THR A 101 -16.51 16.74 9.82
N ALA A 102 -16.97 15.62 10.37
CA ALA A 102 -16.68 15.21 11.73
C ALA A 102 -16.06 13.80 11.75
N PRO A 103 -15.12 13.52 12.67
CA PRO A 103 -14.59 12.18 12.85
C PRO A 103 -15.65 11.25 13.44
N ALA A 104 -15.65 9.98 13.03
CA ALA A 104 -16.54 8.95 13.54
C ALA A 104 -15.80 7.61 13.68
N ILE A 105 -16.20 6.80 14.66
CA ILE A 105 -15.66 5.45 14.87
C ILE A 105 -16.60 4.44 14.21
N VAL A 106 -16.06 3.53 13.40
CA VAL A 106 -16.81 2.42 12.82
C VAL A 106 -17.26 1.48 13.94
N THR A 107 -18.56 1.24 14.04
CA THR A 107 -19.17 0.35 15.04
C THR A 107 -19.67 -0.95 14.44
N ARG A 108 -19.95 -0.96 13.13
CA ARG A 108 -20.35 -2.16 12.39
C ARG A 108 -19.99 -2.04 10.92
N VAL A 109 -19.61 -3.16 10.32
CA VAL A 109 -19.26 -3.27 8.90
C VAL A 109 -20.28 -4.20 8.24
N TRP A 110 -20.95 -3.73 7.20
CA TRP A 110 -21.89 -4.51 6.40
C TRP A 110 -21.24 -4.98 5.09
N SER A 111 -20.38 -4.13 4.52
CA SER A 111 -19.61 -4.39 3.31
C SER A 111 -18.36 -3.49 3.29
N ALA A 112 -17.53 -3.63 2.26
CA ALA A 112 -16.39 -2.73 2.05
C ALA A 112 -16.78 -1.25 1.93
N THR A 113 -18.04 -0.94 1.60
CA THR A 113 -18.53 0.42 1.36
C THR A 113 -19.66 0.84 2.29
N THR A 114 -20.15 -0.04 3.16
CA THR A 114 -21.32 0.23 4.01
C THR A 114 -21.03 -0.08 5.48
N ILE A 115 -21.20 0.92 6.34
CA ILE A 115 -20.89 0.85 7.77
C ILE A 115 -21.98 1.47 8.65
N ASN A 116 -21.94 1.17 9.95
CA ASN A 116 -22.50 2.05 10.97
C ASN A 116 -21.35 2.72 11.72
N ALA A 117 -21.51 3.98 12.11
CA ALA A 117 -20.49 4.72 12.83
C ALA A 117 -21.09 5.56 13.96
N ARG A 118 -20.26 5.82 14.98
CA ARG A 118 -20.55 6.78 16.03
C ARG A 118 -19.73 8.04 15.79
N VAL A 119 -20.40 9.16 15.53
CA VAL A 119 -19.71 10.45 15.31
C VAL A 119 -19.20 10.98 16.65
N LEU A 120 -18.02 11.56 16.63
CA LEU A 120 -17.39 12.19 17.78
C LEU A 120 -17.70 13.69 17.72
N HIS A 121 -18.42 14.19 18.73
CA HIS A 121 -18.71 15.61 18.91
C HIS A 121 -18.30 16.04 20.33
N ASP A 122 -17.98 17.32 20.49
CA ASP A 122 -17.55 17.90 21.76
C ASP A 122 -18.72 18.23 22.72
N GLY A 123 -19.96 17.85 22.37
CA GLY A 123 -21.18 18.19 23.12
C GLY A 123 -22.05 16.99 23.50
N PRO A 124 -23.01 17.17 24.42
CA PRO A 124 -23.94 16.13 24.83
C PRO A 124 -24.88 15.76 23.67
N GLY A 125 -24.82 14.51 23.20
CA GLY A 125 -25.68 14.02 22.12
C GLY A 125 -25.39 12.57 21.69
N HIS A 126 -26.36 11.93 21.04
CA HIS A 126 -26.24 10.60 20.45
C HIS A 126 -26.11 10.69 18.93
N SER A 127 -24.90 10.88 18.44
CA SER A 127 -24.63 10.96 17.00
C SER A 127 -24.34 9.59 16.38
N TRP A 128 -25.30 8.66 16.54
CA TRP A 128 -25.28 7.40 15.81
C TRP A 128 -25.64 7.61 14.34
N ARG A 129 -24.90 6.95 13.44
CA ARG A 129 -25.20 6.92 12.00
C ARG A 129 -25.24 5.46 11.52
N THR A 130 -26.26 5.11 10.75
CA THR A 130 -26.47 3.77 10.22
C THR A 130 -26.39 3.75 8.70
N SER A 131 -25.87 2.67 8.15
CA SER A 131 -25.84 2.42 6.70
C SER A 131 -25.14 3.53 5.89
N LEU A 132 -24.03 4.06 6.43
CA LEU A 132 -23.22 5.07 5.74
C LEU A 132 -22.54 4.44 4.50
N VAL A 133 -22.60 5.13 3.37
CA VAL A 133 -22.05 4.69 2.09
C VAL A 133 -20.72 5.39 1.78
N TYR A 134 -19.74 4.63 1.32
CA TYR A 134 -18.42 5.16 1.00
C TYR A 134 -18.45 6.18 -0.15
N ARG A 135 -17.67 7.24 0.02
CA ARG A 135 -17.31 8.24 -0.99
C ARG A 135 -15.82 8.54 -0.86
N GLU A 136 -15.16 8.80 -1.98
CA GLU A 136 -13.75 9.19 -2.00
C GLU A 136 -13.53 10.54 -1.33
N ASN A 137 -14.45 11.48 -1.54
CA ASN A 137 -14.42 12.83 -0.98
C ASN A 137 -15.82 13.25 -0.51
N LEU A 138 -15.88 14.08 0.53
CA LEU A 138 -17.09 14.69 1.08
C LEU A 138 -17.28 16.16 0.67
N ASP A 139 -16.34 16.74 -0.08
CA ASP A 139 -16.42 18.12 -0.55
C ASP A 139 -17.69 18.38 -1.36
N GLY A 140 -18.37 19.48 -1.05
CA GLY A 140 -19.59 19.91 -1.73
C GLY A 140 -20.83 19.05 -1.45
N ILE A 141 -20.72 17.97 -0.66
CA ILE A 141 -21.88 17.13 -0.30
C ILE A 141 -22.69 17.85 0.78
N LYS A 142 -23.83 18.41 0.39
CA LYS A 142 -24.84 18.99 1.31
C LYS A 142 -26.10 18.13 1.31
N GLY A 143 -26.62 17.84 2.50
CA GLY A 143 -27.93 17.17 2.65
C GLY A 143 -27.93 15.64 2.49
N MET A 144 -26.76 14.99 2.33
CA MET A 144 -26.63 13.53 2.38
C MET A 144 -25.87 13.09 3.64
N PRO A 145 -26.52 12.96 4.81
CA PRO A 145 -25.85 12.59 6.07
C PRO A 145 -25.38 11.12 6.12
N ALA A 146 -25.64 10.34 5.07
CA ALA A 146 -25.43 8.90 5.00
C ALA A 146 -24.17 8.53 4.19
N VAL A 147 -23.13 9.36 4.21
CA VAL A 147 -21.86 9.07 3.52
C VAL A 147 -20.67 9.17 4.46
N TRP A 148 -19.61 8.42 4.14
CA TRP A 148 -18.34 8.47 4.85
C TRP A 148 -17.16 8.45 3.87
N THR A 149 -16.04 9.03 4.27
CA THR A 149 -14.74 8.88 3.59
C THR A 149 -13.66 8.47 4.60
N ARG A 150 -12.54 7.96 4.09
CA ARG A 150 -11.34 7.77 4.90
C ARG A 150 -10.67 9.12 5.14
N PRO A 151 -10.02 9.35 6.30
CA PRO A 151 -9.11 10.48 6.44
C PRO A 151 -8.07 10.40 5.33
N GLY A 152 -7.87 11.48 4.58
CA GLY A 152 -6.81 11.54 3.59
C GLY A 152 -5.48 11.23 4.27
N ARG A 153 -4.66 10.34 3.69
CA ARG A 153 -3.23 10.37 3.99
C ARG A 153 -2.72 11.69 3.44
N ALA A 154 -2.41 12.63 4.33
CA ALA A 154 -1.56 13.76 4.00
C ALA A 154 -0.20 13.26 3.50
#